data_AF-A0A350I691-F1
#
_entry.id   AF-A0A350I691-F1
#
_cell.length_a   1.000
_cell.length_b   1.000
_cell.length_c   1.000
_cell.angle_alpha   90.00
_cell.angle_beta   90.00
_cell.angle_gamma   90.00
#
_symmetry.space_group_name_H-M   'P 1'
#
loop_
_entity.id
_entity.type
_entity.pdbx_description
1 polymer ?
#
loop_
_entity_poly.entity_id
_entity_poly.type
_entity_poly.pdbx_seq_one_letter_code
_entity_poly.pdbx_strand_id
1 'polypeptide(L)'
;MSSFFADKSTHPEFAGRKVYFDLSHVRPKGAKINGGFKAPGPEPLRRALDKIEHMLQGIVLTGRDRLKPIEVYDICMHAADAVLAGGVRRSATICLFSSDDQEMINAKTGNWFIDNPQRGRSNNSAVIVRSEITREDFKKIMGSIKEFGEPGFYFVENRDFTTNPCVEIGMYPQIDGESGWQGCNLTEINGGKCTSKEEFFKACRAGAIMGTLQAGYTNFKYLGETSQRIFEREALLGVSVTGWMNNPEVLLDSDIQKQGAEIVKAVNKEVADLIGINPAARTTCVKPSGNASVLLQTASGIHAEHAPMYLRHIQLNKESEVAQLIAKTNPYMVEESVWSASNTDYCVGFPVISPEGSLYKEDLYGTELLEKVKMVQQNWVEAGTNEDLCADSRIRHNVSNTVTVLPHMWPQVEDYVFDNRDAFAGISFLAGSGDKDFAQAPMTEVLSQDQIVEKYGKAALFASGLIVDTRKCGFRDLWEATSTAQMPEEYLGEVSDIRAEWIRRFNKFADNYFMGDPKETEYCLKDVFLLHKWTKIQQNFEGVDFVAQLNEKRFTDIDTMGAIACQGGACEISF
;
A
#
# COMPACT_ATOMS: atom_id res chain seq x y z
N MET A 1 22.66 -4.46 -22.19
CA MET A 1 23.61 -5.32 -21.47
C MET A 1 24.37 -6.29 -22.37
N SER A 2 23.88 -6.64 -23.57
CA SER A 2 24.56 -7.57 -24.51
C SER A 2 26.03 -7.23 -24.81
N SER A 3 26.44 -5.98 -24.68
CA SER A 3 27.84 -5.56 -24.79
C SER A 3 28.78 -6.11 -23.72
N PHE A 4 28.26 -6.48 -22.56
CA PHE A 4 29.02 -6.99 -21.41
C PHE A 4 29.00 -8.52 -21.30
N PHE A 5 28.19 -9.22 -22.11
CA PHE A 5 28.07 -10.68 -22.08
C PHE A 5 28.96 -11.36 -23.12
N ALA A 6 29.58 -12.47 -22.74
CA ALA A 6 30.48 -13.25 -23.60
C ALA A 6 29.72 -14.20 -24.57
N ASP A 7 28.62 -14.81 -24.12
CA ASP A 7 27.82 -15.77 -24.89
C ASP A 7 26.31 -15.62 -24.59
N LYS A 8 25.45 -16.11 -25.49
CA LYS A 8 23.97 -16.20 -25.32
C LYS A 8 23.28 -14.89 -24.88
N SER A 9 23.49 -13.80 -25.63
CA SER A 9 22.74 -12.56 -25.43
C SER A 9 21.65 -12.39 -26.48
N THR A 10 20.62 -11.58 -26.16
CA THR A 10 19.54 -11.23 -27.10
C THR A 10 20.06 -10.49 -28.35
N HIS A 11 21.24 -9.86 -28.24
CA HIS A 11 21.87 -9.08 -29.31
C HIS A 11 23.37 -9.39 -29.39
N PRO A 12 23.76 -10.56 -29.93
CA PRO A 12 25.16 -11.00 -29.99
C PRO A 12 26.04 -10.05 -30.81
N GLU A 13 25.46 -9.29 -31.74
CA GLU A 13 26.15 -8.28 -32.55
C GLU A 13 26.79 -7.14 -31.73
N PHE A 14 26.35 -6.95 -30.48
CA PHE A 14 26.90 -5.93 -29.59
C PHE A 14 27.97 -6.44 -28.63
N ALA A 15 28.25 -7.75 -28.58
CA ALA A 15 29.21 -8.34 -27.65
C ALA A 15 30.60 -7.67 -27.76
N GLY A 16 31.15 -7.23 -26.61
CA GLY A 16 32.45 -6.56 -26.53
C GLY A 16 32.50 -5.16 -27.17
N ARG A 17 31.37 -4.60 -27.61
CA ARG A 17 31.30 -3.28 -28.24
C ARG A 17 30.87 -2.21 -27.25
N LYS A 18 31.38 -0.99 -27.45
CA LYS A 18 30.82 0.19 -26.80
C LYS A 18 29.50 0.56 -27.48
N VAL A 19 28.43 0.64 -26.71
CA VAL A 19 27.07 0.92 -27.20
C VAL A 19 26.71 2.37 -26.88
N TYR A 20 26.22 3.09 -27.87
CA TYR A 20 25.69 4.44 -27.70
C TYR A 20 24.21 4.44 -28.05
N PHE A 21 23.37 4.89 -27.13
CA PHE A 21 21.93 4.98 -27.34
C PHE A 21 21.56 6.32 -27.97
N ASP A 22 20.98 6.29 -29.17
CA ASP A 22 20.36 7.47 -29.77
C ASP A 22 18.95 7.67 -29.18
N LEU A 23 18.79 8.72 -28.39
CA LEU A 23 17.53 9.09 -27.73
C LEU A 23 16.77 10.20 -28.48
N SER A 24 17.21 10.59 -29.67
CA SER A 24 16.59 11.68 -30.47
C SER A 24 15.13 11.42 -30.82
N HIS A 25 14.74 10.14 -30.94
CA HIS A 25 13.38 9.72 -31.21
C HIS A 25 12.50 9.61 -29.96
N VAL A 26 13.05 9.77 -28.75
CA VAL A 26 12.26 9.79 -27.52
C VAL A 26 11.58 11.14 -27.39
N ARG A 27 10.25 11.11 -27.24
CA ARG A 27 9.45 12.33 -27.14
C ARG A 27 9.95 13.29 -26.04
N PRO A 28 9.89 14.61 -26.26
CA PRO A 28 10.39 15.60 -25.30
C PRO A 28 9.53 15.65 -24.03
N LYS A 29 10.11 16.22 -22.96
CA LYS A 29 9.41 16.47 -21.70
C LYS A 29 8.15 17.31 -21.94
N GLY A 30 7.04 16.92 -21.33
CA GLY A 30 5.75 17.61 -21.47
C GLY A 30 4.90 17.13 -22.66
N ALA A 31 5.46 16.34 -23.59
CA ALA A 31 4.67 15.75 -24.67
C ALA A 31 3.57 14.83 -24.13
N LYS A 32 2.42 14.78 -24.79
CA LYS A 32 1.30 13.93 -24.35
C LYS A 32 1.64 12.44 -24.50
N ILE A 33 1.15 11.65 -23.55
CA ILE A 33 1.13 10.19 -23.59
C ILE A 33 -0.29 9.70 -23.41
N ASN A 34 -0.61 8.54 -24.00
CA ASN A 34 -1.91 7.89 -23.84
C ASN A 34 -2.24 7.73 -22.35
N GLY A 35 -3.51 7.96 -21.99
CA GLY A 35 -3.97 8.00 -20.59
C GLY A 35 -3.95 9.40 -19.94
N GLY A 36 -3.78 10.47 -20.72
CA GLY A 36 -3.91 11.86 -20.22
C GLY A 36 -2.68 12.43 -19.52
N PHE A 37 -1.52 11.77 -19.66
CA PHE A 37 -0.30 12.10 -18.93
C PHE A 37 0.70 12.92 -19.76
N LYS A 38 1.74 13.42 -19.10
CA LYS A 38 2.87 14.13 -19.73
C LYS A 38 4.14 13.28 -19.67
N ALA A 39 4.87 13.25 -20.77
CA ALA A 39 6.11 12.50 -20.89
C ALA A 39 7.24 13.16 -20.07
N PRO A 40 8.14 12.36 -19.47
CA PRO A 40 9.29 12.87 -18.73
C PRO A 40 10.40 13.46 -19.60
N GLY A 41 10.42 13.14 -20.89
CA GLY A 41 11.55 13.37 -21.79
C GLY A 41 12.58 12.22 -21.76
N PRO A 42 13.63 12.31 -22.60
CA PRO A 42 14.67 11.28 -22.71
C PRO A 42 15.60 11.18 -21.50
N GLU A 43 15.75 12.26 -20.75
CA GLU A 43 16.85 12.42 -19.79
C GLU A 43 16.84 11.41 -18.63
N PRO A 44 15.69 11.01 -18.07
CA PRO A 44 15.66 9.99 -17.03
C PRO A 44 16.11 8.62 -17.52
N LEU A 45 15.73 8.24 -18.75
CA LEU A 45 16.19 7.01 -19.39
C LEU A 45 17.71 7.06 -19.60
N ARG A 46 18.24 8.19 -20.10
CA ARG A 46 19.69 8.40 -20.26
C ARG A 46 20.43 8.17 -18.94
N ARG A 47 20.01 8.84 -17.87
CA ARG A 47 20.65 8.71 -16.55
C ARG A 47 20.61 7.30 -15.99
N ALA A 48 19.50 6.57 -16.18
CA ALA A 48 19.40 5.18 -15.75
C ALA A 48 20.40 4.29 -16.51
N LEU A 49 20.48 4.44 -17.83
CA LEU A 49 21.43 3.71 -18.67
C LEU A 49 22.88 4.04 -18.30
N ASP A 50 23.21 5.32 -18.11
CA ASP A 50 24.55 5.77 -17.73
C ASP A 50 24.98 5.18 -16.37
N LYS A 51 24.08 5.15 -15.38
CA LYS A 51 24.36 4.56 -14.06
C LYS A 51 24.58 3.05 -14.14
N ILE A 52 23.74 2.34 -14.90
CA ILE A 52 23.88 0.90 -15.11
C ILE A 52 25.19 0.59 -15.83
N GLU A 53 25.53 1.35 -16.88
CA GLU A 53 26.79 1.19 -17.62
C GLU A 53 27.99 1.42 -16.71
N HIS A 54 27.99 2.51 -15.94
CA HIS A 54 29.08 2.84 -15.02
C HIS A 54 29.31 1.74 -13.98
N MET A 55 28.22 1.22 -13.40
CA MET A 55 28.28 0.12 -12.44
C MET A 55 28.87 -1.16 -13.07
N LEU A 56 28.36 -1.57 -14.24
CA LEU A 56 28.84 -2.76 -14.96
C LEU A 56 30.32 -2.62 -15.34
N GLN A 57 30.74 -1.46 -15.84
CA GLN A 57 32.15 -1.18 -16.14
C GLN A 57 33.02 -1.28 -14.88
N GLY A 58 32.59 -0.71 -13.76
CA GLY A 58 33.27 -0.82 -12.48
C GLY A 58 33.47 -2.28 -12.05
N ILE A 59 32.42 -3.10 -12.15
CA ILE A 59 32.46 -4.53 -11.82
C ILE A 59 33.46 -5.27 -12.71
N VAL A 60 33.41 -5.07 -14.03
CA VAL A 60 34.33 -5.73 -14.98
C VAL A 60 35.78 -5.31 -14.72
N LEU A 61 36.04 -4.04 -14.38
CA LEU A 61 37.38 -3.55 -14.05
C LEU A 61 37.96 -4.19 -12.77
N THR A 62 37.11 -4.72 -11.87
CA THR A 62 37.58 -5.53 -10.73
C THR A 62 38.01 -6.96 -11.12
N GLY A 63 37.88 -7.33 -12.40
CA GLY A 63 38.18 -8.67 -12.89
C GLY A 63 37.08 -9.71 -12.65
N ARG A 64 35.88 -9.27 -12.22
CA ARG A 64 34.72 -10.16 -12.01
C ARG A 64 33.94 -10.34 -13.31
N ASP A 65 33.53 -11.58 -13.54
CA ASP A 65 32.72 -12.03 -14.67
C ASP A 65 31.29 -12.44 -14.26
N ARG A 66 30.95 -12.29 -12.97
CA ARG A 66 29.62 -12.58 -12.42
C ARG A 66 29.10 -11.43 -11.57
N LEU A 67 27.83 -11.10 -11.80
CA LEU A 67 27.08 -10.17 -10.96
C LEU A 67 26.63 -10.88 -9.68
N LYS A 68 26.67 -10.14 -8.58
CA LYS A 68 26.04 -10.50 -7.31
C LYS A 68 24.54 -10.20 -7.35
N PRO A 69 23.73 -10.84 -6.48
CA PRO A 69 22.31 -10.54 -6.35
C PRO A 69 22.02 -9.05 -6.15
N ILE A 70 22.77 -8.36 -5.27
CA ILE A 70 22.55 -6.92 -5.03
C ILE A 70 22.83 -6.05 -6.25
N GLU A 71 23.73 -6.46 -7.13
CA GLU A 71 24.07 -5.73 -8.35
C GLU A 71 22.97 -5.91 -9.40
N VAL A 72 22.41 -7.12 -9.52
CA VAL A 72 21.22 -7.38 -10.34
C VAL A 72 20.02 -6.57 -9.83
N TYR A 73 19.84 -6.52 -8.51
CA TYR A 73 18.84 -5.70 -7.85
C TYR A 73 19.03 -4.21 -8.19
N ASP A 74 20.23 -3.65 -8.02
CA ASP A 74 20.50 -2.23 -8.28
C ASP A 74 20.31 -1.86 -9.77
N ILE A 75 20.60 -2.77 -10.72
CA ILE A 75 20.29 -2.57 -12.14
C ILE A 75 18.77 -2.38 -12.34
N CYS A 76 17.94 -3.24 -11.73
CA CYS A 76 16.48 -3.11 -11.78
C CYS A 76 16.00 -1.80 -11.13
N MET A 77 16.62 -1.39 -10.02
CA MET A 77 16.25 -0.16 -9.31
C MET A 77 16.61 1.10 -10.11
N HIS A 78 17.76 1.13 -10.79
CA HIS A 78 18.09 2.21 -11.72
C HIS A 78 17.15 2.25 -12.93
N ALA A 79 16.73 1.10 -13.46
CA ALA A 79 15.71 1.04 -14.50
C ALA A 79 14.37 1.61 -14.00
N ALA A 80 13.98 1.33 -12.75
CA ALA A 80 12.77 1.86 -12.14
C ALA A 80 12.78 3.41 -12.00
N ASP A 81 13.93 4.03 -11.74
CA ASP A 81 14.08 5.50 -11.74
C ASP A 81 13.70 6.15 -13.09
N ALA A 82 13.95 5.46 -14.21
CA ALA A 82 13.56 5.96 -15.54
C ALA A 82 12.03 5.97 -15.72
N VAL A 83 11.33 4.98 -15.15
CA VAL A 83 9.87 4.87 -15.17
C VAL A 83 9.22 5.95 -14.30
N LEU A 84 9.83 6.26 -13.15
CA LEU A 84 9.33 7.23 -12.17
C LEU A 84 9.27 8.67 -12.66
N ALA A 85 10.25 9.08 -13.46
CA ALA A 85 10.49 10.48 -13.74
C ALA A 85 9.34 11.19 -14.48
N GLY A 86 8.33 10.45 -14.95
CA GLY A 86 7.09 11.03 -15.48
C GLY A 86 6.22 11.69 -14.42
N GLY A 87 6.43 11.43 -13.12
CA GLY A 87 5.58 11.93 -12.03
C GLY A 87 4.16 11.35 -12.04
N VAL A 88 3.92 10.36 -12.90
CA VAL A 88 2.59 9.81 -13.24
C VAL A 88 2.35 8.47 -12.56
N ARG A 89 3.38 7.64 -12.41
CA ARG A 89 3.35 6.37 -11.68
C ARG A 89 4.51 6.35 -10.70
N ARG A 90 4.24 6.06 -9.43
CA ARG A 90 5.28 5.66 -8.49
C ARG A 90 5.72 4.24 -8.88
N SER A 91 6.98 4.02 -9.25
CA SER A 91 7.48 2.64 -9.43
C SER A 91 7.37 1.91 -8.10
N ALA A 92 6.65 0.80 -8.09
CA ALA A 92 6.54 -0.08 -6.95
C ALA A 92 6.96 -1.47 -7.41
N THR A 93 8.12 -1.91 -6.94
CA THR A 93 8.64 -3.25 -7.21
C THR A 93 8.76 -4.03 -5.91
N ILE A 94 8.79 -5.36 -6.01
CA ILE A 94 9.20 -6.23 -4.93
C ILE A 94 10.48 -6.94 -5.36
N CYS A 95 11.47 -7.00 -4.47
CA CYS A 95 12.66 -7.82 -4.66
C CYS A 95 12.54 -9.06 -3.78
N LEU A 96 12.40 -10.23 -4.42
CA LEU A 96 12.46 -11.53 -3.76
C LEU A 96 13.89 -12.05 -3.81
N PHE A 97 14.47 -12.37 -2.65
CA PHE A 97 15.86 -12.80 -2.54
C PHE A 97 16.03 -13.94 -1.53
N SER A 98 17.14 -14.68 -1.58
CA SER A 98 17.40 -15.81 -0.67
C SER A 98 17.52 -15.34 0.78
N SER A 99 16.88 -16.06 1.72
CA SER A 99 16.84 -15.68 3.14
C SER A 99 18.21 -15.69 3.84
N ASP A 100 19.25 -16.26 3.24
CA ASP A 100 20.62 -16.30 3.75
C ASP A 100 21.54 -15.23 3.14
N ASP A 101 21.07 -14.44 2.16
CA ASP A 101 21.86 -13.38 1.52
C ASP A 101 21.95 -12.13 2.41
N GLN A 102 23.03 -12.05 3.17
CA GLN A 102 23.30 -10.93 4.09
C GLN A 102 23.49 -9.58 3.38
N GLU A 103 23.94 -9.56 2.12
CA GLU A 103 24.10 -8.32 1.37
C GLU A 103 22.72 -7.75 1.01
N MET A 104 21.77 -8.63 0.66
CA MET A 104 20.38 -8.25 0.38
C MET A 104 19.57 -7.90 1.63
N ILE A 105 19.73 -8.64 2.74
CA ILE A 105 19.09 -8.31 4.03
C ILE A 105 19.46 -6.88 4.45
N ASN A 106 20.73 -6.51 4.28
CA ASN A 106 21.26 -5.21 4.69
C ASN A 106 21.19 -4.14 3.58
N ALA A 107 20.51 -4.41 2.45
CA ALA A 107 20.52 -3.49 1.31
C ALA A 107 19.92 -2.11 1.62
N LYS A 108 19.04 -2.03 2.63
CA LYS A 108 18.33 -0.83 3.09
C LYS A 108 18.57 -0.52 4.58
N THR A 109 19.77 -0.82 5.09
CA THR A 109 20.21 -0.40 6.44
C THR A 109 21.27 0.69 6.35
N GLY A 110 21.53 1.41 7.46
CA GLY A 110 22.48 2.53 7.49
C GLY A 110 22.08 3.72 6.61
N ASN A 111 23.06 4.34 5.93
CA ASN A 111 22.88 5.54 5.10
C ASN A 111 22.43 5.25 3.66
N TRP A 112 21.77 4.11 3.42
CA TRP A 112 21.36 3.68 2.07
C TRP A 112 20.54 4.73 1.32
N PHE A 113 19.77 5.57 2.01
CA PHE A 113 18.95 6.62 1.40
C PHE A 113 19.79 7.76 0.78
N ILE A 114 21.06 7.91 1.19
CA ILE A 114 22.04 8.84 0.60
C ILE A 114 22.91 8.11 -0.42
N ASP A 115 23.44 6.95 -0.02
CA ASP A 115 24.47 6.25 -0.79
C ASP A 115 23.88 5.44 -1.95
N ASN A 116 22.68 4.89 -1.75
CA ASN A 116 21.97 4.01 -2.68
C ASN A 116 20.47 4.37 -2.80
N PRO A 117 20.12 5.63 -3.11
CA PRO A 117 18.74 6.12 -3.08
C PRO A 117 17.80 5.39 -4.06
N GLN A 118 18.35 4.76 -5.10
CA GLN A 118 17.59 3.92 -6.03
C GLN A 118 16.89 2.75 -5.32
N ARG A 119 17.45 2.24 -4.22
CA ARG A 119 16.90 1.10 -3.48
C ARG A 119 15.55 1.41 -2.83
N GLY A 120 15.14 2.68 -2.79
CA GLY A 120 13.81 3.09 -2.39
C GLY A 120 12.71 2.78 -3.42
N ARG A 121 13.01 2.08 -4.53
CA ARG A 121 12.03 1.73 -5.58
C ARG A 121 11.40 0.36 -5.39
N SER A 122 11.85 -0.36 -4.37
CA SER A 122 11.30 -1.66 -4.01
C SER A 122 11.07 -1.80 -2.51
N ASN A 123 10.16 -2.72 -2.19
CA ASN A 123 10.16 -3.39 -0.91
C ASN A 123 10.91 -4.72 -1.07
N ASN A 124 11.86 -5.01 -0.18
CA ASN A 124 12.65 -6.23 -0.25
C ASN A 124 12.01 -7.31 0.62
N SER A 125 11.97 -8.56 0.15
CA SER A 125 11.42 -9.68 0.92
C SER A 125 12.26 -10.95 0.76
N ALA A 126 12.64 -11.54 1.89
CA ALA A 126 13.34 -12.81 1.93
C ALA A 126 12.37 -13.95 1.55
N VAL A 127 12.76 -14.80 0.60
CA VAL A 127 12.03 -16.02 0.25
C VAL A 127 12.38 -17.09 1.27
N ILE A 128 11.36 -17.57 1.99
CA ILE A 128 11.51 -18.54 3.07
C ILE A 128 10.79 -19.82 2.69
N VAL A 129 11.55 -20.92 2.53
CA VAL A 129 10.94 -22.23 2.32
C VAL A 129 10.40 -22.76 3.64
N ARG A 130 9.08 -22.98 3.74
CA ARG A 130 8.38 -23.32 5.00
C ARG A 130 8.95 -24.55 5.72
N SER A 131 9.46 -25.52 4.96
CA SER A 131 10.03 -26.77 5.48
C SER A 131 11.50 -26.67 5.90
N GLU A 132 12.21 -25.61 5.50
CA GLU A 132 13.64 -25.46 5.73
C GLU A 132 13.97 -24.45 6.85
N ILE A 133 13.06 -23.51 7.11
CA ILE A 133 13.28 -22.44 8.08
C ILE A 133 13.28 -22.95 9.53
N THR A 134 14.31 -22.57 10.28
CA THR A 134 14.34 -22.81 11.73
C THR A 134 13.66 -21.67 12.47
N ARG A 135 13.19 -21.93 13.70
CA ARG A 135 12.63 -20.85 14.53
C ARG A 135 13.66 -19.75 14.76
N GLU A 136 14.90 -20.11 15.12
CA GLU A 136 15.98 -19.15 15.36
C GLU A 136 16.26 -18.24 14.16
N ASP A 137 16.29 -18.80 12.94
CA ASP A 137 16.52 -17.99 11.74
C ASP A 137 15.33 -17.08 11.43
N PHE A 138 14.10 -17.56 11.66
CA PHE A 138 12.92 -16.70 11.53
C PHE A 138 12.94 -15.54 12.56
N LYS A 139 13.36 -15.79 13.81
CA LYS A 139 13.51 -14.72 14.83
C LYS A 139 14.49 -13.64 14.38
N LYS A 140 15.58 -13.99 13.68
CA LYS A 140 16.54 -13.00 13.15
C LYS A 140 15.88 -12.07 12.12
N ILE A 141 15.07 -12.64 11.21
CA ILE A 141 14.33 -11.86 10.21
C ILE A 141 13.31 -10.95 10.90
N MET A 142 12.54 -11.47 11.85
CA MET A 142 11.57 -10.70 12.64
C MET A 142 12.24 -9.58 13.46
N GLY A 143 13.45 -9.82 13.97
CA GLY A 143 14.26 -8.78 14.65
C GLY A 143 14.60 -7.62 13.72
N SER A 144 15.03 -7.91 12.48
CA SER A 144 15.31 -6.90 11.46
C SER A 144 14.07 -6.11 11.05
N ILE A 145 12.93 -6.79 10.87
CA ILE A 145 11.62 -6.15 10.59
C ILE A 145 11.22 -5.21 11.74
N LYS A 146 11.37 -5.64 12.99
CA LYS A 146 11.04 -4.82 14.16
C LYS A 146 11.89 -3.56 14.24
N GLU A 147 13.17 -3.64 13.88
CA GLU A 147 14.12 -2.53 13.99
C GLU A 147 14.04 -1.56 12.80
N PHE A 148 13.93 -2.09 11.58
CA PHE A 148 14.06 -1.31 10.34
C PHE A 148 12.80 -1.28 9.47
N GLY A 149 11.80 -2.11 9.76
CA GLY A 149 10.60 -2.31 8.93
C GLY A 149 10.81 -3.19 7.69
N GLU A 150 12.04 -3.60 7.41
CA GLU A 150 12.46 -4.40 6.25
C GLU A 150 13.69 -5.27 6.61
N PRO A 151 13.98 -6.34 5.85
CA PRO A 151 13.19 -6.88 4.74
C PRO A 151 11.91 -7.58 5.21
N GLY A 152 10.88 -7.57 4.38
CA GLY A 152 9.73 -8.47 4.57
C GLY A 152 10.11 -9.94 4.34
N PHE A 153 9.11 -10.83 4.32
CA PHE A 153 9.32 -12.21 3.92
C PHE A 153 8.18 -12.73 3.04
N TYR A 154 8.48 -13.79 2.29
CA TYR A 154 7.53 -14.55 1.50
C TYR A 154 7.74 -16.05 1.74
N PHE A 155 6.81 -16.68 2.44
CA PHE A 155 6.77 -18.11 2.68
C PHE A 155 6.31 -18.88 1.43
N VAL A 156 7.09 -19.90 1.07
CA VAL A 156 6.88 -20.74 -0.12
C VAL A 156 7.16 -22.20 0.18
N GLU A 157 6.61 -23.10 -0.65
CA GLU A 157 6.96 -24.52 -0.70
C GLU A 157 8.08 -24.81 -1.72
N ASN A 158 8.33 -23.87 -2.62
CA ASN A 158 9.36 -23.96 -3.65
C ASN A 158 9.98 -22.57 -3.88
N ARG A 159 11.31 -22.51 -3.99
CA ARG A 159 12.08 -21.27 -4.22
C ARG A 159 11.73 -20.56 -5.53
N ASP A 160 11.17 -21.29 -6.49
CA ASP A 160 10.76 -20.75 -7.79
C ASP A 160 9.39 -20.05 -7.74
N PHE A 161 8.67 -20.12 -6.62
CA PHE A 161 7.41 -19.40 -6.46
C PHE A 161 7.68 -17.92 -6.28
N THR A 162 6.96 -17.10 -7.03
CA THR A 162 7.06 -15.64 -6.97
C THR A 162 5.72 -15.02 -6.62
N THR A 163 5.71 -13.71 -6.44
CA THR A 163 4.49 -12.96 -6.15
C THR A 163 4.54 -11.56 -6.76
N ASN A 164 3.38 -10.93 -6.87
CA ASN A 164 3.29 -9.51 -7.18
C ASN A 164 3.70 -8.63 -5.97
N PRO A 165 3.91 -7.30 -6.16
CA PRO A 165 4.39 -6.42 -5.09
C PRO A 165 3.53 -6.30 -3.83
N CYS A 166 2.24 -6.62 -3.93
CA CYS A 166 1.32 -6.59 -2.78
C CYS A 166 1.18 -7.97 -2.11
N VAL A 167 1.88 -8.99 -2.61
CA VAL A 167 1.98 -10.32 -1.99
C VAL A 167 0.63 -11.07 -1.91
N GLU A 168 -0.36 -10.74 -2.73
CA GLU A 168 -1.67 -11.42 -2.76
C GLU A 168 -1.78 -12.52 -3.85
N ILE A 169 -0.92 -12.51 -4.87
CA ILE A 169 -0.97 -13.46 -5.99
C ILE A 169 0.30 -14.30 -6.06
N GLY A 170 0.18 -15.58 -5.70
CA GLY A 170 1.22 -16.58 -5.95
C GLY A 170 1.35 -16.93 -7.43
N MET A 171 2.59 -16.94 -7.92
CA MET A 171 2.93 -17.06 -9.33
C MET A 171 4.02 -18.12 -9.55
N TYR A 172 3.99 -18.73 -10.73
CA TYR A 172 5.03 -19.62 -11.24
C TYR A 172 5.41 -19.20 -12.66
N PRO A 173 6.29 -18.19 -12.81
CA PRO A 173 6.57 -17.52 -14.07
C PRO A 173 7.55 -18.31 -14.95
N GLN A 174 7.34 -19.62 -15.06
CA GLN A 174 8.10 -20.50 -15.95
C GLN A 174 7.20 -21.61 -16.52
N ILE A 175 7.53 -22.09 -17.72
CA ILE A 175 6.88 -23.22 -18.38
C ILE A 175 7.92 -23.97 -19.22
N ASP A 176 7.95 -25.31 -19.13
CA ASP A 176 8.90 -26.17 -19.86
C ASP A 176 10.39 -25.79 -19.72
N GLY A 177 10.77 -25.23 -18.57
CA GLY A 177 12.14 -24.77 -18.29
C GLY A 177 12.48 -23.39 -18.88
N GLU A 178 11.52 -22.70 -19.49
CA GLU A 178 11.66 -21.32 -19.94
C GLU A 178 10.99 -20.34 -18.98
N SER A 179 11.70 -19.28 -18.60
CA SER A 179 11.14 -18.20 -17.79
C SER A 179 10.35 -17.20 -18.63
N GLY A 180 9.27 -16.67 -18.08
CA GLY A 180 8.50 -15.59 -18.67
C GLY A 180 7.92 -14.69 -17.60
N TRP A 181 6.80 -14.05 -17.92
CA TRP A 181 6.05 -13.21 -16.99
C TRP A 181 4.70 -13.84 -16.67
N GLN A 182 4.27 -13.64 -15.43
CA GLN A 182 2.90 -13.86 -14.98
C GLN A 182 2.40 -12.57 -14.31
N GLY A 183 1.10 -12.42 -14.14
CA GLY A 183 0.51 -11.20 -13.62
C GLY A 183 -0.74 -11.45 -12.81
N CYS A 184 -1.16 -10.44 -12.07
CA CYS A 184 -2.42 -10.43 -11.36
C CYS A 184 -3.57 -10.04 -12.31
N ASN A 185 -4.74 -10.65 -12.10
CA ASN A 185 -5.99 -10.33 -12.78
C ASN A 185 -7.08 -10.24 -11.72
N LEU A 186 -7.47 -9.02 -11.35
CA LEU A 186 -8.17 -8.76 -10.09
C LEU A 186 -9.52 -8.09 -10.33
N THR A 187 -10.52 -8.57 -9.60
CA THR A 187 -11.80 -7.88 -9.40
C THR A 187 -12.02 -7.65 -7.92
N GLU A 188 -12.84 -6.67 -7.57
CA GLU A 188 -13.00 -6.27 -6.17
C GLU A 188 -14.49 -6.13 -5.81
N ILE A 189 -14.92 -6.97 -4.87
CA ILE A 189 -16.25 -6.96 -4.28
C ILE A 189 -16.29 -5.89 -3.18
N ASN A 190 -17.37 -5.09 -3.17
CA ASN A 190 -17.66 -4.15 -2.10
C ASN A 190 -18.25 -4.90 -0.90
N GLY A 191 -17.41 -5.24 0.07
CA GLY A 191 -17.81 -5.89 1.32
C GLY A 191 -18.79 -5.07 2.14
N GLY A 192 -18.72 -3.73 2.09
CA GLY A 192 -19.67 -2.84 2.74
C GLY A 192 -21.11 -2.94 2.21
N LYS A 193 -21.31 -3.49 1.00
CA LYS A 193 -22.64 -3.77 0.42
C LYS A 193 -23.09 -5.22 0.62
N CYS A 194 -22.25 -6.08 1.18
CA CYS A 194 -22.55 -7.48 1.45
C CYS A 194 -23.28 -7.66 2.78
N THR A 195 -24.48 -7.09 2.91
CA THR A 195 -25.28 -7.12 4.16
C THR A 195 -26.06 -8.42 4.36
N SER A 196 -26.02 -9.34 3.39
CA SER A 196 -26.53 -10.71 3.50
C SER A 196 -25.69 -11.67 2.65
N LYS A 197 -25.83 -12.98 2.90
CA LYS A 197 -25.15 -14.00 2.10
C LYS A 197 -25.56 -13.95 0.63
N GLU A 198 -26.81 -13.62 0.32
CA GLU A 198 -27.33 -13.53 -1.04
C GLU A 198 -26.67 -12.38 -1.84
N GLU A 199 -26.51 -11.20 -1.23
CA GLU A 199 -25.82 -10.08 -1.89
C GLU A 199 -24.32 -10.38 -2.06
N PHE A 200 -23.70 -11.05 -1.08
CA PHE A 200 -22.31 -11.52 -1.22
C PHE A 200 -22.17 -12.49 -2.40
N PHE A 201 -23.02 -13.51 -2.49
CA PHE A 201 -22.99 -14.51 -3.57
C PHE A 201 -23.26 -13.91 -4.95
N LYS A 202 -24.17 -12.94 -5.04
CA LYS A 202 -24.40 -12.17 -6.26
C LYS A 202 -23.13 -11.41 -6.69
N ALA A 203 -22.42 -10.80 -5.73
CA ALA A 203 -21.15 -10.13 -6.00
C ALA A 203 -20.04 -11.12 -6.40
N CYS A 204 -19.96 -12.31 -5.78
CA CYS A 204 -19.06 -13.40 -6.18
C CYS A 204 -19.26 -13.78 -7.65
N ARG A 205 -20.52 -13.98 -8.08
CA ARG A 205 -20.85 -14.26 -9.47
C ARG A 205 -20.39 -13.14 -10.41
N ALA A 206 -20.67 -11.88 -10.07
CA ALA A 206 -20.27 -10.75 -10.90
C ALA A 206 -18.74 -10.60 -11.01
N GLY A 207 -18.02 -10.74 -9.89
CA GLY A 207 -16.55 -10.71 -9.85
C GLY A 207 -15.93 -11.81 -10.70
N ALA A 208 -16.48 -13.03 -10.63
CA ALA A 208 -16.02 -14.17 -11.44
C ALA A 208 -16.20 -13.92 -12.94
N ILE A 209 -17.35 -13.39 -13.37
CA ILE A 209 -17.60 -13.07 -14.79
C ILE A 209 -16.58 -12.05 -15.30
N MET A 210 -16.43 -10.91 -14.61
CA MET A 210 -15.52 -9.86 -15.02
C MET A 210 -14.06 -10.34 -15.03
N GLY A 211 -13.64 -11.06 -13.99
CA GLY A 211 -12.29 -11.61 -13.90
C GLY A 211 -12.01 -12.61 -15.01
N THR A 212 -12.98 -13.45 -15.37
CA THR A 212 -12.81 -14.47 -16.43
C THR A 212 -12.69 -13.83 -17.80
N LEU A 213 -13.46 -12.79 -18.09
CA LEU A 213 -13.30 -12.01 -19.33
C LEU A 213 -11.90 -11.39 -19.42
N GLN A 214 -11.39 -10.85 -18.31
CA GLN A 214 -10.04 -10.28 -18.23
C GLN A 214 -8.94 -11.33 -18.40
N ALA A 215 -9.15 -12.57 -17.94
CA ALA A 215 -8.19 -13.66 -18.09
C ALA A 215 -7.91 -14.04 -19.55
N GLY A 216 -8.85 -13.75 -20.47
CA GLY A 216 -8.67 -13.95 -21.90
C GLY A 216 -7.73 -12.94 -22.59
N TYR A 217 -7.26 -11.90 -21.90
CA TYR A 217 -6.39 -10.87 -22.48
C TYR A 217 -4.91 -11.28 -22.48
N THR A 218 -4.57 -12.31 -23.26
CA THR A 218 -3.22 -12.89 -23.32
C THR A 218 -2.40 -12.47 -24.55
N ASN A 219 -2.99 -11.69 -25.46
CA ASN A 219 -2.29 -11.16 -26.63
C ASN A 219 -1.46 -9.91 -26.28
N PHE A 220 -0.21 -10.12 -25.85
CA PHE A 220 0.71 -9.05 -25.47
C PHE A 220 1.58 -8.59 -26.64
N LYS A 221 1.74 -7.27 -26.80
CA LYS A 221 2.61 -6.69 -27.85
C LYS A 221 4.10 -6.67 -27.49
N TYR A 222 4.43 -6.83 -26.22
CA TYR A 222 5.79 -6.62 -25.67
C TYR A 222 6.26 -7.76 -24.76
N LEU A 223 5.39 -8.73 -24.46
CA LEU A 223 5.78 -9.97 -23.78
C LEU A 223 5.90 -11.07 -24.83
N GLY A 224 6.88 -11.95 -24.67
CA GLY A 224 7.10 -13.07 -25.59
C GLY A 224 6.09 -14.21 -25.42
N GLU A 225 6.11 -15.14 -26.37
CA GLU A 225 5.23 -16.33 -26.41
C GLU A 225 5.24 -17.14 -25.12
N THR A 226 6.42 -17.33 -24.50
CA THR A 226 6.54 -18.02 -23.20
C THR A 226 5.66 -17.38 -22.13
N SER A 227 5.57 -16.05 -22.08
CA SER A 227 4.71 -15.35 -21.12
C SER A 227 3.24 -15.55 -21.45
N GLN A 228 2.87 -15.43 -22.74
CA GLN A 228 1.50 -15.72 -23.17
C GLN A 228 1.05 -17.12 -22.73
N ARG A 229 1.89 -18.14 -22.96
CA ARG A 229 1.63 -19.53 -22.53
C ARG A 229 1.50 -19.68 -21.02
N ILE A 230 2.30 -18.95 -20.22
CA ILE A 230 2.20 -18.94 -18.75
C ILE A 230 0.85 -18.36 -18.30
N PHE A 231 0.41 -17.25 -18.91
CA PHE A 231 -0.90 -16.67 -18.61
C PHE A 231 -2.04 -17.60 -19.02
N GLU A 232 -1.98 -18.21 -20.20
CA GLU A 232 -3.00 -19.14 -20.70
C GLU A 232 -3.08 -20.43 -19.88
N ARG A 233 -1.96 -20.94 -19.37
CA ARG A 233 -1.91 -22.19 -18.57
C ARG A 233 -2.79 -22.12 -17.33
N GLU A 234 -2.64 -21.07 -16.51
CA GLU A 234 -3.32 -20.97 -15.22
C GLU A 234 -4.48 -19.97 -15.22
N ALA A 235 -4.61 -19.14 -16.27
CA ALA A 235 -5.69 -18.16 -16.48
C ALA A 235 -6.11 -17.42 -15.20
N LEU A 236 -5.14 -17.00 -14.38
CA LEU A 236 -5.35 -16.63 -12.98
C LEU A 236 -6.48 -15.61 -12.80
N LEU A 237 -7.25 -15.78 -11.72
CA LEU A 237 -8.26 -14.85 -11.24
C LEU A 237 -7.99 -14.51 -9.77
N GLY A 238 -8.20 -13.25 -9.40
CA GLY A 238 -8.22 -12.81 -8.01
C GLY A 238 -9.49 -12.02 -7.75
N VAL A 239 -10.59 -12.72 -7.49
CA VAL A 239 -11.81 -12.11 -6.94
C VAL A 239 -11.50 -11.75 -5.48
N SER A 240 -11.19 -10.48 -5.27
CA SER A 240 -10.90 -9.88 -3.97
C SER A 240 -12.17 -9.32 -3.34
N VAL A 241 -12.19 -9.21 -2.03
CA VAL A 241 -13.20 -8.45 -1.28
C VAL A 241 -12.46 -7.35 -0.53
N THR A 242 -12.95 -6.11 -0.62
CA THR A 242 -12.53 -5.00 0.25
C THR A 242 -13.62 -4.72 1.27
N GLY A 243 -13.23 -4.34 2.49
CA GLY A 243 -14.19 -4.11 3.57
C GLY A 243 -14.65 -5.39 4.25
N TRP A 244 -13.76 -6.39 4.38
CA TRP A 244 -14.04 -7.62 5.15
C TRP A 244 -14.54 -7.31 6.56
N MET A 245 -14.02 -6.23 7.15
CA MET A 245 -14.32 -5.81 8.51
C MET A 245 -15.57 -4.94 8.62
N ASN A 246 -16.22 -4.57 7.52
CA ASN A 246 -17.41 -3.70 7.55
C ASN A 246 -18.73 -4.48 7.77
N ASN A 247 -18.80 -5.76 7.38
CA ASN A 247 -19.96 -6.64 7.61
C ASN A 247 -19.49 -8.00 8.17
N PRO A 248 -18.87 -8.04 9.36
CA PRO A 248 -18.19 -9.23 9.85
C PRO A 248 -19.11 -10.44 10.05
N GLU A 249 -20.39 -10.24 10.38
CA GLU A 249 -21.36 -11.34 10.55
C GLU A 249 -21.62 -12.14 9.26
N VAL A 250 -21.47 -11.50 8.10
CA VAL A 250 -21.65 -12.14 6.79
C VAL A 250 -20.31 -12.57 6.22
N LEU A 251 -19.33 -11.66 6.26
CA LEU A 251 -18.05 -11.84 5.57
C LEU A 251 -17.09 -12.70 6.37
N LEU A 252 -17.15 -12.71 7.71
CA LEU A 252 -16.27 -13.54 8.55
C LEU A 252 -16.95 -14.84 9.01
N ASP A 253 -17.78 -15.42 8.15
CA ASP A 253 -18.38 -16.75 8.34
C ASP A 253 -17.74 -17.76 7.37
N SER A 254 -17.25 -18.88 7.89
CA SER A 254 -16.50 -19.86 7.09
C SER A 254 -17.34 -20.55 6.03
N ASP A 255 -18.61 -20.80 6.29
CA ASP A 255 -19.49 -21.51 5.37
C ASP A 255 -19.94 -20.59 4.23
N ILE A 256 -20.22 -19.33 4.55
CA ILE A 256 -20.50 -18.29 3.54
C ILE A 256 -19.26 -18.08 2.65
N GLN A 257 -18.06 -17.95 3.23
CA GLN A 257 -16.83 -17.78 2.44
C GLN A 257 -16.60 -18.95 1.47
N LYS A 258 -16.71 -20.20 1.95
CA LYS A 258 -16.54 -21.39 1.11
C LYS A 258 -17.57 -21.44 -0.01
N GLN A 259 -18.84 -21.22 0.30
CA GLN A 259 -19.91 -21.20 -0.72
C GLN A 259 -19.68 -20.11 -1.76
N GLY A 260 -19.26 -18.91 -1.34
CA GLY A 260 -18.91 -17.83 -2.24
C GLY A 260 -17.74 -18.21 -3.17
N ALA A 261 -16.70 -18.85 -2.64
CA ALA A 261 -15.55 -19.30 -3.41
C ALA A 261 -15.93 -20.39 -4.43
N GLU A 262 -16.80 -21.34 -4.04
CA GLU A 262 -17.35 -22.34 -4.97
C GLU A 262 -18.17 -21.70 -6.10
N ILE A 263 -18.97 -20.66 -5.79
CA ILE A 263 -19.69 -19.89 -6.81
C ILE A 263 -18.70 -19.23 -7.78
N VAL A 264 -17.61 -18.64 -7.27
CA VAL A 264 -16.58 -18.04 -8.13
C VAL A 264 -15.98 -19.08 -9.08
N LYS A 265 -15.58 -20.26 -8.58
CA LYS A 265 -15.01 -21.32 -9.41
C LYS A 265 -16.01 -21.84 -10.45
N ALA A 266 -17.26 -22.08 -10.05
CA ALA A 266 -18.30 -22.58 -10.94
C ALA A 266 -18.58 -21.61 -12.09
N VAL A 267 -18.71 -20.32 -11.77
CA VAL A 267 -18.96 -19.26 -12.76
C VAL A 267 -17.73 -19.02 -13.64
N ASN A 268 -16.52 -19.06 -13.08
CA ASN A 268 -15.30 -18.98 -13.86
C ASN A 268 -15.24 -20.09 -14.91
N LYS A 269 -15.52 -21.34 -14.52
CA LYS A 269 -15.56 -22.47 -15.45
C LYS A 269 -16.59 -22.28 -16.56
N GLU A 270 -17.81 -21.90 -16.21
CA GLU A 270 -18.89 -21.63 -17.18
C GLU A 270 -18.47 -20.55 -18.19
N VAL A 271 -17.95 -19.41 -17.72
CA VAL A 271 -17.57 -18.29 -18.60
C VAL A 271 -16.32 -18.63 -19.42
N ALA A 272 -15.34 -19.34 -18.85
CA ALA A 272 -14.13 -19.76 -19.54
C ALA A 272 -14.47 -20.69 -20.72
N ASP A 273 -15.38 -21.65 -20.51
CA ASP A 273 -15.90 -22.52 -21.56
C ASP A 273 -16.60 -21.72 -22.67
N LEU A 274 -17.36 -20.68 -22.32
CA LEU A 274 -18.06 -19.83 -23.29
C LEU A 274 -17.11 -19.00 -24.18
N ILE A 275 -15.98 -18.54 -23.63
CA ILE A 275 -15.00 -17.71 -24.37
C ILE A 275 -13.80 -18.49 -24.90
N GLY A 276 -13.73 -19.80 -24.63
CA GLY A 276 -12.70 -20.70 -25.16
C GLY A 276 -11.32 -20.52 -24.52
N ILE A 277 -11.24 -20.22 -23.22
CA ILE A 277 -9.99 -20.18 -22.45
C ILE A 277 -9.96 -21.29 -21.39
N ASN A 278 -8.79 -21.54 -20.80
CA ASN A 278 -8.70 -22.46 -19.66
C ASN A 278 -9.43 -21.89 -18.43
N PRO A 279 -10.09 -22.73 -17.62
CA PRO A 279 -10.53 -22.33 -16.30
C PRO A 279 -9.33 -21.93 -15.43
N ALA A 280 -9.57 -21.00 -14.50
CA ALA A 280 -8.52 -20.44 -13.68
C ALA A 280 -8.07 -21.44 -12.61
N ALA A 281 -6.75 -21.56 -12.44
CA ALA A 281 -6.16 -22.42 -11.42
C ALA A 281 -6.42 -21.91 -9.99
N ARG A 282 -6.43 -20.59 -9.83
CA ARG A 282 -6.70 -19.90 -8.56
C ARG A 282 -7.64 -18.75 -8.88
N THR A 283 -8.70 -18.59 -8.08
CA THR A 283 -9.81 -17.68 -8.41
C THR A 283 -10.07 -16.58 -7.40
N THR A 284 -9.62 -16.74 -6.16
CA THR A 284 -9.88 -15.83 -5.05
C THR A 284 -8.56 -15.36 -4.42
N CYS A 285 -8.56 -14.16 -3.85
CA CYS A 285 -7.44 -13.60 -3.08
C CYS A 285 -7.97 -12.51 -2.15
N VAL A 286 -7.09 -11.85 -1.39
CA VAL A 286 -7.41 -10.53 -0.81
C VAL A 286 -6.28 -9.55 -1.08
N LYS A 287 -6.61 -8.52 -1.84
CA LYS A 287 -5.70 -7.42 -2.18
C LYS A 287 -5.78 -6.31 -1.13
N PRO A 288 -4.69 -5.56 -0.87
CA PRO A 288 -4.78 -4.31 -0.13
C PRO A 288 -5.41 -3.23 -1.04
N SER A 289 -6.66 -2.85 -0.76
CA SER A 289 -7.44 -1.95 -1.62
C SER A 289 -7.30 -0.48 -1.24
N GLY A 290 -6.17 0.15 -1.57
CA GLY A 290 -5.93 1.54 -1.18
C GLY A 290 -6.91 2.57 -1.78
N ASN A 291 -7.05 2.60 -3.12
CA ASN A 291 -7.89 3.58 -3.82
C ASN A 291 -9.33 3.09 -4.01
N ALA A 292 -9.51 1.81 -4.33
CA ALA A 292 -10.83 1.25 -4.57
C ALA A 292 -11.67 1.23 -3.30
N SER A 293 -11.10 0.97 -2.11
CA SER A 293 -11.85 1.09 -0.85
C SER A 293 -12.36 2.50 -0.59
N VAL A 294 -11.65 3.55 -1.03
CA VAL A 294 -12.12 4.95 -0.92
C VAL A 294 -13.35 5.19 -1.77
N LEU A 295 -13.31 4.74 -3.02
CA LEU A 295 -14.43 4.87 -3.95
C LEU A 295 -15.63 4.08 -3.47
N LEU A 296 -15.39 2.89 -2.92
CA LEU A 296 -16.39 1.97 -2.42
C LEU A 296 -16.87 2.29 -1.00
N GLN A 297 -16.22 3.25 -0.32
CA GLN A 297 -16.50 3.68 1.05
C GLN A 297 -16.43 2.54 2.07
N THR A 298 -15.27 1.85 2.09
CA THR A 298 -15.00 0.69 2.93
C THR A 298 -13.60 0.75 3.53
N ALA A 299 -13.36 -0.09 4.54
CA ALA A 299 -12.02 -0.42 4.99
C ALA A 299 -11.23 -1.12 3.87
N SER A 300 -9.90 -1.00 3.89
CA SER A 300 -9.03 -1.47 2.80
C SER A 300 -8.73 -2.96 2.91
N GLY A 301 -9.20 -3.75 1.95
CA GLY A 301 -8.96 -5.19 1.90
C GLY A 301 -9.43 -5.89 3.18
N ILE A 302 -8.52 -6.64 3.82
CA ILE A 302 -8.75 -7.36 5.09
C ILE A 302 -8.67 -6.47 6.35
N HIS A 303 -8.28 -5.20 6.24
CA HIS A 303 -8.05 -4.36 7.42
C HIS A 303 -9.34 -3.82 8.01
N ALA A 304 -9.28 -3.44 9.28
CA ALA A 304 -10.34 -2.73 9.98
C ALA A 304 -10.47 -1.26 9.55
N GLU A 305 -11.60 -0.66 9.90
CA GLU A 305 -11.75 0.79 9.87
C GLU A 305 -10.80 1.45 10.88
N HIS A 306 -10.36 2.67 10.61
CA HIS A 306 -9.39 3.33 11.48
C HIS A 306 -9.96 3.62 12.87
N ALA A 307 -11.16 4.21 12.90
CA ALA A 307 -11.94 4.53 14.11
C ALA A 307 -13.40 4.82 13.72
N PRO A 308 -14.36 4.88 14.67
CA PRO A 308 -15.74 5.27 14.36
C PRO A 308 -15.85 6.65 13.70
N MET A 309 -15.02 7.59 14.13
CA MET A 309 -14.90 8.95 13.60
C MET A 309 -13.43 9.30 13.41
N TYR A 310 -13.05 9.76 12.22
CA TYR A 310 -11.67 10.16 11.96
C TYR A 310 -11.55 11.18 10.82
N LEU A 311 -10.49 11.99 10.86
CA LEU A 311 -10.06 12.83 9.75
C LEU A 311 -9.11 12.04 8.85
N ARG A 312 -9.46 11.95 7.57
CA ARG A 312 -8.57 11.43 6.53
C ARG A 312 -7.84 12.59 5.86
N HIS A 313 -6.53 12.66 6.03
CA HIS A 313 -5.70 13.73 5.47
C HIS A 313 -5.18 13.35 4.07
N ILE A 314 -5.39 14.25 3.10
CA ILE A 314 -4.92 14.12 1.72
C ILE A 314 -4.03 15.31 1.38
N GLN A 315 -2.84 15.04 0.86
CA GLN A 315 -1.91 16.06 0.38
C GLN A 315 -2.26 16.41 -1.08
N LEU A 316 -2.57 17.67 -1.35
CA LEU A 316 -2.96 18.16 -2.67
C LEU A 316 -2.07 19.33 -3.09
N ASN A 317 -1.56 19.28 -4.31
CA ASN A 317 -0.79 20.39 -4.86
C ASN A 317 -1.66 21.65 -5.01
N LYS A 318 -1.15 22.81 -4.55
CA LYS A 318 -1.87 24.09 -4.53
C LYS A 318 -2.29 24.59 -5.92
N GLU A 319 -1.58 24.16 -6.97
CA GLU A 319 -1.90 24.54 -8.35
C GLU A 319 -3.02 23.69 -8.95
N SER A 320 -3.41 22.58 -8.32
CA SER A 320 -4.49 21.73 -8.83
C SER A 320 -5.85 22.41 -8.68
N GLU A 321 -6.70 22.30 -9.70
CA GLU A 321 -8.06 22.87 -9.69
C GLU A 321 -8.88 22.35 -8.51
N VAL A 322 -8.71 21.08 -8.15
CA VAL A 322 -9.37 20.44 -7.00
C VAL A 322 -8.96 21.11 -5.68
N ALA A 323 -7.66 21.35 -5.48
CA ALA A 323 -7.17 21.99 -4.26
C ALA A 323 -7.66 23.43 -4.14
N GLN A 324 -7.64 24.20 -5.23
CA GLN A 324 -8.11 25.58 -5.26
C GLN A 324 -9.60 25.68 -5.01
N LEU A 325 -10.39 24.76 -5.58
CA LEU A 325 -11.82 24.69 -5.37
C LEU A 325 -12.13 24.39 -3.90
N ILE A 326 -11.53 23.34 -3.32
CA ILE A 326 -11.75 22.97 -1.92
C ILE A 326 -11.28 24.09 -0.97
N ALA A 327 -10.14 24.72 -1.22
CA ALA A 327 -9.66 25.84 -0.41
C ALA A 327 -10.63 27.03 -0.42
N LYS A 328 -11.31 27.26 -1.54
CA LYS A 328 -12.32 28.31 -1.67
C LYS A 328 -13.64 27.95 -1.00
N THR A 329 -14.16 26.74 -1.22
CA THR A 329 -15.51 26.34 -0.77
C THR A 329 -15.50 25.81 0.66
N ASN A 330 -14.43 25.12 1.07
CA ASN A 330 -14.30 24.46 2.37
C ASN A 330 -12.96 24.81 3.05
N PRO A 331 -12.68 26.10 3.34
CA PRO A 331 -11.39 26.53 3.88
C PRO A 331 -11.04 25.89 5.23
N TYR A 332 -12.04 25.50 6.04
CA TYR A 332 -11.81 24.83 7.33
C TYR A 332 -11.29 23.39 7.20
N MET A 333 -11.37 22.78 6.02
CA MET A 333 -10.76 21.49 5.73
C MET A 333 -9.28 21.61 5.37
N VAL A 334 -8.79 22.82 5.05
CA VAL A 334 -7.51 23.03 4.39
C VAL A 334 -6.48 23.65 5.34
N GLU A 335 -5.31 23.04 5.41
CA GLU A 335 -4.14 23.53 6.12
C GLU A 335 -2.90 23.51 5.21
N GLU A 336 -1.87 24.28 5.57
CA GLU A 336 -0.55 24.13 4.97
C GLU A 336 0.03 22.74 5.29
N SER A 337 0.59 22.08 4.29
CA SER A 337 1.21 20.76 4.49
C SER A 337 2.49 20.88 5.32
N VAL A 338 2.56 20.19 6.46
CA VAL A 338 3.78 20.14 7.28
C VAL A 338 4.85 19.20 6.70
N TRP A 339 4.48 18.43 5.68
CA TRP A 339 5.33 17.43 5.02
C TRP A 339 5.83 17.89 3.64
N SER A 340 5.31 19.01 3.11
CA SER A 340 5.76 19.59 1.85
C SER A 340 6.95 20.51 2.07
N ALA A 341 8.17 19.98 1.94
CA ALA A 341 9.40 20.77 2.12
C ALA A 341 9.51 22.00 1.20
N SER A 342 8.80 21.97 0.07
CA SER A 342 8.76 23.09 -0.90
C SER A 342 7.56 24.03 -0.70
N ASN A 343 6.71 23.77 0.30
CA ASN A 343 5.45 24.50 0.57
C ASN A 343 4.51 24.57 -0.65
N THR A 344 4.53 23.55 -1.50
CA THR A 344 3.73 23.50 -2.74
C THR A 344 2.39 22.79 -2.57
N ASP A 345 2.15 22.19 -1.41
CA ASP A 345 0.96 21.36 -1.16
C ASP A 345 0.15 21.87 0.03
N TYR A 346 -1.17 21.72 -0.08
CA TYR A 346 -2.11 21.77 1.04
C TYR A 346 -2.31 20.37 1.62
N CYS A 347 -2.63 20.31 2.91
CA CYS A 347 -3.22 19.15 3.56
C CYS A 347 -4.72 19.39 3.74
N VAL A 348 -5.55 18.52 3.17
CA VAL A 348 -7.01 18.57 3.28
C VAL A 348 -7.48 17.44 4.20
N GLY A 349 -8.15 17.78 5.30
CA GLY A 349 -8.74 16.83 6.25
C GLY A 349 -10.21 16.55 5.94
N PHE A 350 -10.50 15.34 5.45
CA PHE A 350 -11.86 14.88 5.18
C PHE A 350 -12.44 14.18 6.42
N PRO A 351 -13.55 14.68 7.00
CA PRO A 351 -14.22 13.98 8.08
C PRO A 351 -14.90 12.72 7.55
N VAL A 352 -14.63 11.58 8.20
CA VAL A 352 -15.19 10.27 7.86
C VAL A 352 -15.86 9.68 9.10
N ILE A 353 -17.10 9.20 8.89
CA ILE A 353 -17.81 8.35 9.85
C ILE A 353 -17.81 6.95 9.25
N SER A 354 -17.27 6.00 10.00
CA SER A 354 -17.19 4.60 9.57
C SER A 354 -18.58 3.95 9.58
N PRO A 355 -18.85 2.97 8.71
CA PRO A 355 -20.09 2.21 8.76
C PRO A 355 -20.30 1.53 10.12
N GLU A 356 -21.53 1.60 10.65
CA GLU A 356 -21.90 0.91 11.90
C GLU A 356 -21.68 -0.60 11.78
N GLY A 357 -21.29 -1.26 12.88
CA GLY A 357 -20.98 -2.70 12.90
C GLY A 357 -19.60 -3.07 12.33
N SER A 358 -18.79 -2.09 11.92
CA SER A 358 -17.41 -2.34 11.49
C SER A 358 -16.51 -2.71 12.68
N LEU A 359 -15.51 -3.54 12.44
CA LEU A 359 -14.37 -3.71 13.36
C LEU A 359 -13.38 -2.56 13.18
N TYR A 360 -12.74 -2.14 14.27
CA TYR A 360 -11.81 -1.03 14.30
C TYR A 360 -10.37 -1.49 14.49
N LYS A 361 -9.43 -0.62 14.12
CA LYS A 361 -7.99 -0.89 14.17
C LYS A 361 -7.55 -1.40 15.55
N GLU A 362 -8.12 -0.85 16.63
CA GLU A 362 -7.79 -1.23 17.99
C GLU A 362 -8.24 -2.64 18.38
N ASP A 363 -9.26 -3.18 17.72
CA ASP A 363 -9.75 -4.54 17.93
C ASP A 363 -8.83 -5.59 17.31
N LEU A 364 -7.95 -5.19 16.38
CA LEU A 364 -7.21 -6.09 15.49
C LEU A 364 -5.68 -6.00 15.63
N TYR A 365 -5.16 -5.56 16.77
CA TYR A 365 -3.71 -5.52 16.98
C TYR A 365 -3.09 -6.93 17.06
N GLY A 366 -1.88 -7.05 16.51
CA GLY A 366 -1.07 -8.27 16.61
C GLY A 366 -1.79 -9.52 16.09
N THR A 367 -1.98 -10.50 16.98
CA THR A 367 -2.55 -11.82 16.63
C THR A 367 -4.02 -11.76 16.22
N GLU A 368 -4.77 -10.75 16.66
CA GLU A 368 -6.21 -10.66 16.35
C GLU A 368 -6.47 -10.49 14.84
N LEU A 369 -5.71 -9.62 14.15
CA LEU A 369 -5.79 -9.55 12.68
C LEU A 369 -5.30 -10.84 12.03
N LEU A 370 -4.22 -11.44 12.54
CA LEU A 370 -3.65 -12.65 11.98
C LEU A 370 -4.63 -13.84 12.02
N GLU A 371 -5.46 -13.94 13.06
CA GLU A 371 -6.53 -14.94 13.13
C GLU A 371 -7.59 -14.72 12.04
N LYS A 372 -8.00 -13.47 11.78
CA LYS A 372 -8.92 -13.17 10.67
C LYS A 372 -8.30 -13.46 9.30
N VAL A 373 -7.03 -13.10 9.11
CA VAL A 373 -6.26 -13.39 7.89
C VAL A 373 -6.19 -14.90 7.65
N LYS A 374 -5.85 -15.68 8.68
CA LYS A 374 -5.81 -17.15 8.62
C LYS A 374 -7.18 -17.75 8.28
N MET A 375 -8.25 -17.25 8.91
CA MET A 375 -9.62 -17.70 8.61
C MET A 375 -9.97 -17.46 7.13
N VAL A 376 -9.69 -16.27 6.61
CA VAL A 376 -9.97 -15.94 5.21
C VAL A 376 -9.07 -16.72 4.25
N GLN A 377 -7.79 -16.93 4.58
CA GLN A 377 -6.92 -17.80 3.79
C GLN A 377 -7.54 -19.20 3.67
N GLN A 378 -7.90 -19.82 4.81
CA GLN A 378 -8.41 -21.19 4.87
C GLN A 378 -9.78 -21.41 4.22
N ASN A 379 -10.66 -20.40 4.23
CA ASN A 379 -12.05 -20.59 3.80
C ASN A 379 -12.40 -19.85 2.50
N TRP A 380 -11.68 -18.79 2.13
CA TRP A 380 -11.87 -18.06 0.87
C TRP A 380 -10.81 -18.42 -0.17
N VAL A 381 -9.53 -18.39 0.21
CA VAL A 381 -8.41 -18.58 -0.75
C VAL A 381 -8.17 -20.05 -1.07
N GLU A 382 -8.11 -20.92 -0.05
CA GLU A 382 -7.99 -22.36 -0.26
C GLU A 382 -9.21 -22.90 -1.02
N ALA A 383 -10.42 -22.52 -0.62
CA ALA A 383 -11.65 -22.94 -1.29
C ALA A 383 -11.73 -22.47 -2.76
N GLY A 384 -11.17 -21.31 -3.08
CA GLY A 384 -11.14 -20.78 -4.45
C GLY A 384 -9.96 -21.28 -5.30
N THR A 385 -9.23 -22.30 -4.85
CA THR A 385 -8.11 -22.91 -5.58
C THR A 385 -8.53 -24.24 -6.23
N ASN A 386 -8.22 -24.39 -7.52
CA ASN A 386 -8.32 -25.65 -8.27
C ASN A 386 -6.91 -26.26 -8.36
N GLU A 387 -6.54 -27.08 -7.37
CA GLU A 387 -5.17 -27.60 -7.24
C GLU A 387 -4.68 -28.39 -8.46
N ASP A 388 -5.60 -29.08 -9.15
CA ASP A 388 -5.36 -29.88 -10.34
C ASP A 388 -5.04 -29.04 -11.59
N LEU A 389 -5.43 -27.76 -11.58
CA LEU A 389 -5.14 -26.80 -12.64
C LEU A 389 -3.90 -25.95 -12.37
N CYS A 390 -3.38 -25.97 -11.14
CA CYS A 390 -2.18 -25.24 -10.76
C CYS A 390 -0.94 -25.84 -11.43
N ALA A 391 0.00 -24.97 -11.81
CA ALA A 391 1.31 -25.41 -12.31
C ALA A 391 2.09 -26.25 -11.28
N ASP A 392 1.89 -25.92 -10.00
CA ASP A 392 2.31 -26.70 -8.85
C ASP A 392 1.18 -26.64 -7.82
N SER A 393 0.70 -27.79 -7.35
CA SER A 393 -0.48 -27.92 -6.49
C SER A 393 -0.31 -27.27 -5.11
N ARG A 394 0.90 -26.80 -4.77
CA ARG A 394 1.19 -26.13 -3.49
C ARG A 394 1.12 -24.61 -3.56
N ILE A 395 1.05 -24.02 -4.76
CA ILE A 395 0.97 -22.56 -4.90
C ILE A 395 -0.41 -22.08 -4.51
N ARG A 396 -0.46 -21.02 -3.70
CA ARG A 396 -1.70 -20.34 -3.31
C ARG A 396 -1.62 -18.86 -3.63
N HIS A 397 -2.79 -18.25 -3.87
CA HIS A 397 -2.95 -16.83 -3.62
C HIS A 397 -2.87 -16.57 -2.11
N ASN A 398 -2.91 -15.31 -1.72
CA ASN A 398 -2.73 -14.91 -0.32
C ASN A 398 -3.72 -13.84 0.08
N VAL A 399 -3.90 -13.70 1.38
CA VAL A 399 -4.58 -12.57 2.00
C VAL A 399 -3.52 -11.53 2.34
N SER A 400 -3.32 -10.54 1.47
CA SER A 400 -2.36 -9.45 1.73
C SER A 400 -2.80 -8.64 2.93
N ASN A 401 -1.89 -8.45 3.87
CA ASN A 401 -2.16 -7.81 5.15
C ASN A 401 -0.94 -7.04 5.68
N THR A 402 -1.24 -6.01 6.45
CA THR A 402 -0.28 -5.25 7.23
C THR A 402 -0.74 -5.24 8.68
N VAL A 403 0.02 -5.92 9.54
CA VAL A 403 -0.30 -6.09 10.96
C VAL A 403 0.34 -4.98 11.77
N THR A 404 -0.50 -4.27 12.53
CA THR A 404 0.01 -3.29 13.52
C THR A 404 0.37 -4.03 14.80
N VAL A 405 1.62 -3.91 15.25
CA VAL A 405 2.16 -4.62 16.42
C VAL A 405 2.60 -3.64 17.49
N LEU A 406 1.97 -3.73 18.68
CA LEU A 406 2.37 -2.94 19.83
C LEU A 406 3.72 -3.43 20.40
N PRO A 407 4.52 -2.58 21.06
CA PRO A 407 5.86 -2.94 21.55
C PRO A 407 5.93 -4.24 22.38
N HIS A 408 4.90 -4.50 23.20
CA HIS A 408 4.83 -5.68 24.07
C HIS A 408 4.31 -6.95 23.36
N MET A 409 3.73 -6.83 22.16
CA MET A 409 3.13 -7.96 21.43
C MET A 409 4.10 -8.67 20.49
N TRP A 410 5.26 -8.08 20.20
CA TRP A 410 6.23 -8.63 19.24
C TRP A 410 6.60 -10.11 19.48
N PRO A 411 6.94 -10.54 20.73
CA PRO A 411 7.27 -11.95 20.98
C PRO A 411 6.12 -12.91 20.63
N GLN A 412 4.89 -12.54 21.00
CA GLN A 412 3.70 -13.36 20.73
C GLN A 412 3.41 -13.45 19.22
N VAL A 413 3.52 -12.32 18.51
CA VAL A 413 3.29 -12.27 17.06
C VAL A 413 4.32 -13.12 16.31
N GLU A 414 5.59 -13.03 16.70
CA GLU A 414 6.67 -13.84 16.12
C GLU A 414 6.40 -15.34 16.27
N ASP A 415 6.10 -15.80 17.49
CA ASP A 415 5.85 -17.22 17.74
C ASP A 415 4.57 -17.69 17.02
N TYR A 416 3.51 -16.87 17.03
CA TYR A 416 2.26 -17.18 16.35
C TYR A 416 2.44 -17.35 14.84
N VAL A 417 3.16 -16.44 14.18
CA VAL A 417 3.40 -16.50 12.73
C VAL A 417 4.22 -17.74 12.37
N PHE A 418 5.23 -18.09 13.16
CA PHE A 418 6.03 -19.28 12.91
C PHE A 418 5.21 -20.57 13.06
N ASP A 419 4.39 -20.64 14.11
CA ASP A 419 3.55 -21.80 14.42
C ASP A 419 2.45 -22.00 13.38
N ASN A 420 2.00 -20.92 12.74
CA ASN A 420 0.92 -20.91 11.76
C ASN A 420 1.39 -20.57 10.34
N ARG A 421 2.69 -20.70 10.02
CA ARG A 421 3.28 -20.26 8.74
C ARG A 421 2.65 -20.90 7.49
N ASP A 422 2.02 -22.06 7.63
CA ASP A 422 1.31 -22.73 6.53
C ASP A 422 0.02 -21.98 6.12
N ALA A 423 -0.48 -21.06 6.95
CA ALA A 423 -1.64 -20.22 6.67
C ALA A 423 -1.29 -18.83 6.10
N PHE A 424 -0.01 -18.53 5.88
CA PHE A 424 0.42 -17.19 5.44
C PHE A 424 1.44 -17.30 4.32
N ALA A 425 1.30 -16.51 3.25
CA ALA A 425 2.35 -16.37 2.25
C ALA A 425 3.26 -15.17 2.53
N GLY A 426 2.71 -14.01 2.86
CA GLY A 426 3.51 -12.86 3.27
C GLY A 426 2.73 -11.96 4.21
N ILE A 427 3.44 -11.35 5.15
CA ILE A 427 2.90 -10.44 6.16
C ILE A 427 3.79 -9.20 6.19
N SER A 428 3.16 -8.03 6.10
CA SER A 428 3.84 -6.76 6.39
C SER A 428 3.56 -6.38 7.84
N PHE A 429 4.54 -5.79 8.53
CA PHE A 429 4.37 -5.33 9.91
C PHE A 429 4.58 -3.82 9.99
N LEU A 430 3.77 -3.17 10.82
CA LEU A 430 3.97 -1.78 11.23
C LEU A 430 4.04 -1.72 12.74
N ALA A 431 5.02 -0.99 13.27
CA ALA A 431 5.04 -0.67 14.68
C ALA A 431 3.79 0.15 15.03
N GLY A 432 3.12 -0.22 16.11
CA GLY A 432 2.01 0.57 16.65
C GLY A 432 2.50 1.90 17.18
N SER A 433 2.19 2.98 16.48
CA SER A 433 2.30 4.36 16.94
C SER A 433 0.93 5.01 16.97
N GLY A 434 0.77 6.04 17.81
CA GLY A 434 -0.45 6.81 17.88
C GLY A 434 -0.62 7.64 16.61
N ASP A 435 -1.80 7.60 16.02
CA ASP A 435 -2.18 8.47 14.90
C ASP A 435 -2.13 9.97 15.25
N LYS A 436 -2.13 10.28 16.54
CA LYS A 436 -1.96 11.60 17.13
C LYS A 436 -0.51 11.93 17.44
N ASP A 437 0.46 11.05 17.19
CA ASP A 437 1.88 11.35 17.42
C ASP A 437 2.47 12.22 16.29
N PHE A 438 1.94 12.11 15.08
CA PHE A 438 2.40 12.86 13.92
C PHE A 438 1.35 13.87 13.45
N ALA A 439 1.79 15.11 13.19
CA ALA A 439 0.91 16.12 12.62
C ALA A 439 0.45 15.67 11.22
N GLN A 440 -0.84 15.82 10.93
CA GLN A 440 -1.42 15.45 9.63
C GLN A 440 -1.18 13.97 9.24
N ALA A 441 -1.24 13.06 10.21
CA ALA A 441 -1.22 11.62 9.91
C ALA A 441 -2.34 11.25 8.91
N PRO A 442 -2.14 10.29 8.00
CA PRO A 442 -3.09 10.00 6.92
C PRO A 442 -4.52 9.73 7.38
N MET A 443 -4.67 9.12 8.56
CA MET A 443 -5.93 8.93 9.26
C MET A 443 -5.69 9.30 10.72
N THR A 444 -6.55 10.15 11.30
CA THR A 444 -6.46 10.59 12.69
C THR A 444 -7.84 10.52 13.33
N GLU A 445 -8.00 9.68 14.35
CA GLU A 445 -9.22 9.51 15.12
C GLU A 445 -9.68 10.82 15.74
N VAL A 446 -11.00 10.99 15.78
CA VAL A 446 -11.68 12.08 16.46
C VAL A 446 -12.64 11.47 17.47
N LEU A 447 -12.38 11.72 18.75
CA LEU A 447 -13.29 11.33 19.83
C LEU A 447 -14.48 12.29 19.91
N SER A 448 -15.64 11.76 20.29
CA SER A 448 -16.82 12.56 20.59
C SER A 448 -16.62 13.38 21.86
N GLN A 449 -17.49 14.38 22.07
CA GLN A 449 -17.46 15.19 23.30
C GLN A 449 -17.54 14.31 24.56
N ASP A 450 -18.44 13.34 24.57
CA ASP A 450 -18.66 12.47 25.73
C ASP A 450 -17.45 11.57 25.98
N GLN A 451 -16.86 11.00 24.92
CA GLN A 451 -15.64 10.19 25.01
C GLN A 451 -14.45 11.01 25.55
N ILE A 452 -14.30 12.26 25.11
CA ILE A 452 -13.23 13.15 25.60
C ILE A 452 -13.42 13.46 27.09
N VAL A 453 -14.65 13.77 27.51
CA VAL A 453 -14.95 14.09 28.92
C VAL A 453 -14.82 12.85 29.80
N GLU A 454 -15.24 11.68 29.31
CA GLU A 454 -15.05 10.40 30.01
C GLU A 454 -13.56 10.08 30.19
N LYS A 455 -12.76 10.28 29.13
CA LYS A 455 -11.33 9.96 29.13
C LYS A 455 -10.49 10.93 29.97
N TYR A 456 -10.71 12.24 29.85
CA TYR A 456 -9.84 13.27 30.46
C TYR A 456 -10.51 14.09 31.56
N GLY A 457 -11.79 13.85 31.83
CA GLY A 457 -12.56 14.57 32.84
C GLY A 457 -12.61 16.09 32.60
N LYS A 458 -12.60 16.84 33.70
CA LYS A 458 -12.66 18.32 33.67
C LYS A 458 -11.49 18.98 32.93
N ALA A 459 -10.36 18.28 32.76
CA ALA A 459 -9.17 18.83 32.11
C ALA A 459 -9.49 19.27 30.66
N ALA A 460 -10.24 18.44 29.93
CA ALA A 460 -10.65 18.73 28.56
C ALA A 460 -11.41 20.07 28.41
N LEU A 461 -12.21 20.44 29.43
CA LEU A 461 -12.96 21.70 29.43
C LEU A 461 -12.06 22.93 29.55
N PHE A 462 -10.86 22.77 30.11
CA PHE A 462 -9.88 23.85 30.32
C PHE A 462 -8.72 23.84 29.32
N ALA A 463 -8.66 22.85 28.43
CA ALA A 463 -7.59 22.68 27.43
C ALA A 463 -7.53 23.80 26.38
N SER A 464 -8.67 24.43 26.06
CA SER A 464 -8.81 25.38 24.95
C SER A 464 -7.84 26.57 25.03
N GLY A 465 -7.54 27.05 26.23
CA GLY A 465 -6.64 28.19 26.43
C GLY A 465 -5.20 27.89 25.96
N LEU A 466 -4.69 26.68 26.20
CA LEU A 466 -3.38 26.27 25.70
C LEU A 466 -3.38 26.05 24.18
N ILE A 467 -4.44 25.41 23.67
CA ILE A 467 -4.60 25.10 22.25
C ILE A 467 -4.59 26.38 21.42
N VAL A 468 -5.42 27.36 21.77
CA VAL A 468 -5.57 28.63 21.01
C VAL A 468 -4.30 29.48 21.05
N ASP A 469 -3.55 29.44 22.16
CA ASP A 469 -2.34 30.26 22.30
C ASP A 469 -1.12 29.66 21.57
N THR A 470 -1.16 28.38 21.19
CA THR A 470 -0.08 27.67 20.48
C THR A 470 0.55 28.50 19.34
N ARG A 471 -0.26 28.93 18.37
CA ARG A 471 0.24 29.71 17.22
C ARG A 471 0.65 31.13 17.62
N LYS A 472 -0.01 31.74 18.61
CA LYS A 472 0.36 33.07 19.12
C LYS A 472 1.73 33.05 19.79
N CYS A 473 2.09 31.92 20.39
CA CYS A 473 3.39 31.70 20.99
C CYS A 473 4.49 31.37 19.97
N GLY A 474 4.20 31.43 18.67
CA GLY A 474 5.17 31.26 17.60
C GLY A 474 5.47 29.82 17.22
N PHE A 475 4.73 28.83 17.76
CA PHE A 475 4.79 27.45 17.25
C PHE A 475 4.01 27.32 15.94
N ARG A 476 4.48 26.47 15.03
CA ARG A 476 3.81 26.15 13.77
C ARG A 476 2.45 25.51 14.02
N ASP A 477 2.39 24.55 14.93
CA ASP A 477 1.20 23.79 15.29
C ASP A 477 1.30 23.21 16.71
N LEU A 478 0.22 22.57 17.15
CA LEU A 478 0.14 21.96 18.49
C LEU A 478 1.11 20.81 18.68
N TRP A 479 1.44 20.08 17.60
CA TRP A 479 2.39 18.96 17.65
C TRP A 479 3.82 19.45 17.87
N GLU A 480 4.24 20.54 17.21
CA GLU A 480 5.54 21.17 17.47
C GLU A 480 5.61 21.64 18.93
N ALA A 481 4.55 22.28 19.43
CA ALA A 481 4.50 22.80 20.78
C ALA A 481 4.59 21.68 21.84
N THR A 482 3.78 20.63 21.72
CA THR A 482 3.80 19.50 22.67
C THR A 482 5.07 18.66 22.54
N SER A 483 5.62 18.51 21.34
CA SER A 483 6.91 17.83 21.14
C SER A 483 8.07 18.63 21.74
N THR A 484 8.04 19.95 21.61
CA THR A 484 9.07 20.83 22.19
C THR A 484 8.98 20.83 23.72
N ALA A 485 7.78 20.89 24.29
CA ALA A 485 7.58 20.83 25.75
C ALA A 485 8.05 19.51 26.39
N GLN A 486 8.09 18.42 25.62
CA GLN A 486 8.56 17.10 26.06
C GLN A 486 10.05 16.85 25.74
N MET A 487 10.70 17.73 24.99
CA MET A 487 12.09 17.58 24.61
C MET A 487 13.01 17.87 25.82
N PRO A 488 14.05 17.06 26.09
CA PRO A 488 15.00 17.34 27.16
C PRO A 488 15.71 18.68 26.97
N GLU A 489 16.05 19.38 28.06
CA GLU A 489 16.71 20.71 28.04
C GLU A 489 17.99 20.74 27.20
N GLU A 490 18.74 19.63 27.19
CA GLU A 490 19.97 19.48 26.40
C GLU A 490 19.76 19.52 24.88
N TYR A 491 18.54 19.30 24.39
CA TYR A 491 18.18 19.33 22.96
C TYR A 491 17.31 20.54 22.57
N LEU A 492 16.83 21.31 23.55
CA LEU A 492 15.82 22.37 23.37
C LEU A 492 16.32 23.64 22.65
N GLY A 493 17.65 23.83 22.56
CA GLY A 493 18.24 25.03 21.95
C GLY A 493 17.77 26.34 22.62
N GLU A 494 17.95 27.48 21.95
CA GLU A 494 17.38 28.74 22.43
C GLU A 494 15.88 28.80 22.16
N VAL A 495 15.09 28.95 23.23
CA VAL A 495 13.64 29.10 23.16
C VAL A 495 13.27 30.55 23.48
N SER A 496 12.50 31.20 22.61
CA SER A 496 12.00 32.56 22.88
C SER A 496 11.14 32.60 24.16
N ASP A 497 11.15 33.72 24.90
CA ASP A 497 10.37 33.91 26.13
C ASP A 497 8.90 33.50 26.00
N ILE A 498 8.28 33.78 24.84
CA ILE A 498 6.86 33.48 24.59
C ILE A 498 6.62 31.97 24.43
N ARG A 499 7.54 31.24 23.79
CA ARG A 499 7.52 29.77 23.71
C ARG A 499 7.78 29.15 25.09
N ALA A 500 8.73 29.70 25.85
CA ALA A 500 9.03 29.25 27.21
C ALA A 500 7.82 29.39 28.15
N GLU A 501 7.08 30.49 28.05
CA GLU A 501 5.84 30.70 28.82
C GLU A 501 4.75 29.68 28.45
N TRP A 502 4.61 29.31 27.17
CA TRP A 502 3.68 28.26 26.76
C TRP A 502 4.08 26.90 27.36
N ILE A 503 5.36 26.53 27.29
CA ILE A 503 5.89 25.29 27.86
C ILE A 503 5.64 25.25 29.37
N ARG A 504 5.89 26.35 30.08
CA ARG A 504 5.61 26.47 31.52
C ARG A 504 4.13 26.26 31.83
N ARG A 505 3.22 26.84 31.03
CA ARG A 505 1.77 26.65 31.19
C ARG A 505 1.34 25.21 30.87
N PHE A 506 1.96 24.59 29.87
CA PHE A 506 1.74 23.17 29.53
C PHE A 506 2.13 22.26 30.69
N ASN A 507 3.35 22.41 31.23
CA ASN A 507 3.82 21.62 32.38
C ASN A 507 2.94 21.84 33.61
N LYS A 508 2.57 23.10 33.90
CA LYS A 508 1.63 23.40 34.99
C LYS A 508 0.26 22.74 34.76
N PHE A 509 -0.20 22.64 33.52
CA PHE A 509 -1.47 21.97 33.22
C PHE A 509 -1.34 20.45 33.41
N ALA A 510 -0.22 19.85 33.00
CA ALA A 510 0.11 18.45 33.27
C ALA A 510 0.13 18.13 34.77
N ASP A 511 0.80 18.96 35.58
CA ASP A 511 0.87 18.80 37.03
C ASP A 511 -0.53 18.86 37.69
N ASN A 512 -1.38 19.78 37.23
CA ASN A 512 -2.69 20.00 37.84
C ASN A 512 -3.74 18.95 37.47
N TYR A 513 -3.62 18.32 36.29
CA TYR A 513 -4.69 17.50 35.73
C TYR A 513 -4.28 16.07 35.36
N PHE A 514 -2.99 15.80 35.19
CA PHE A 514 -2.47 14.52 34.67
C PHE A 514 -1.31 13.97 35.50
N MET A 515 -1.20 14.33 36.78
CA MET A 515 -0.12 13.88 37.68
C MET A 515 1.30 14.15 37.12
N GLY A 516 1.44 15.18 36.30
CA GLY A 516 2.70 15.51 35.63
C GLY A 516 3.01 14.65 34.41
N ASP A 517 2.08 13.83 33.90
CA ASP A 517 2.24 13.06 32.66
C ASP A 517 2.10 13.97 31.43
N PRO A 518 3.20 14.30 30.72
CA PRO A 518 3.12 15.19 29.57
C PRO A 518 2.52 14.50 28.34
N LYS A 519 2.57 13.17 28.26
CA LYS A 519 2.05 12.42 27.12
C LYS A 519 0.52 12.35 27.16
N GLU A 520 -0.05 12.07 28.33
CA GLU A 520 -1.49 12.13 28.54
C GLU A 520 -2.01 13.56 28.35
N THR A 521 -1.27 14.56 28.84
CA THR A 521 -1.57 15.97 28.63
C THR A 521 -1.59 16.34 27.15
N GLU A 522 -0.56 15.95 26.39
CA GLU A 522 -0.47 16.14 24.94
C GLU A 522 -1.70 15.56 24.23
N TYR A 523 -2.10 14.33 24.58
CA TYR A 523 -3.23 13.64 23.95
C TYR A 523 -4.56 14.33 24.24
N CYS A 524 -4.78 14.79 25.49
CA CYS A 524 -5.95 15.60 25.82
C CYS A 524 -6.04 16.86 24.96
N LEU A 525 -4.95 17.62 24.82
CA LEU A 525 -4.94 18.84 24.01
C LEU A 525 -5.23 18.53 22.53
N LYS A 526 -4.67 17.44 22.00
CA LYS A 526 -4.86 17.03 20.60
C LYS A 526 -6.28 16.54 20.33
N ASP A 527 -6.88 15.76 21.22
CA ASP A 527 -8.26 15.30 21.07
C ASP A 527 -9.26 16.46 21.07
N VAL A 528 -9.09 17.42 21.99
CA VAL A 528 -9.91 18.64 22.02
C VAL A 528 -9.70 19.47 20.76
N PHE A 529 -8.46 19.60 20.27
CA PHE A 529 -8.15 20.30 19.01
C PHE A 529 -8.82 19.62 17.80
N LEU A 530 -8.75 18.29 17.72
CA LEU A 530 -9.31 17.50 16.62
C LEU A 530 -10.84 17.56 16.60
N LEU A 531 -11.50 17.44 17.77
CA LEU A 531 -12.95 17.62 17.86
C LEU A 531 -13.38 19.04 17.47
N HIS A 532 -12.59 20.06 17.85
CA HIS A 532 -12.85 21.44 17.42
C HIS A 532 -12.76 21.58 15.90
N LYS A 533 -11.69 21.03 15.29
CA LYS A 533 -11.51 21.02 13.82
C LYS A 533 -12.66 20.31 13.12
N TRP A 534 -13.01 19.11 13.58
CA TRP A 534 -14.16 18.36 13.09
C TRP A 534 -15.44 19.20 13.13
N THR A 535 -15.75 19.78 14.28
CA THR A 535 -16.94 20.62 14.48
C THR A 535 -16.96 21.82 13.55
N LYS A 536 -15.82 22.50 13.37
CA LYS A 536 -15.69 23.64 12.45
C LYS A 536 -15.93 23.24 11.01
N ILE A 537 -15.42 22.09 10.57
CA ILE A 537 -15.69 21.56 9.23
C ILE A 537 -17.19 21.31 9.07
N GLN A 538 -17.81 20.55 9.99
CA GLN A 538 -19.23 20.19 9.90
C GLN A 538 -20.17 21.41 9.86
N GLN A 539 -19.88 22.45 10.66
CA GLN A 539 -20.69 23.67 10.71
C GLN A 539 -20.61 24.54 9.44
N ASN A 540 -19.57 24.36 8.63
CA ASN A 540 -19.26 25.24 7.49
C ASN A 540 -19.10 24.44 6.19
N PHE A 541 -19.53 23.17 6.17
CA PHE A 541 -19.34 22.31 5.01
C PHE A 541 -20.28 22.72 3.88
N GLU A 542 -19.70 22.91 2.70
CA GLU A 542 -20.42 23.12 1.45
C GLU A 542 -20.08 21.98 0.48
N GLY A 543 -21.11 21.28 0.00
CA GLY A 543 -20.95 20.18 -0.95
C GLY A 543 -20.33 20.65 -2.27
N VAL A 544 -19.30 19.94 -2.74
CA VAL A 544 -18.61 20.23 -4.00
C VAL A 544 -19.11 19.28 -5.09
N ASP A 545 -19.73 19.82 -6.13
CA ASP A 545 -20.00 19.07 -7.36
C ASP A 545 -18.80 19.20 -8.31
N PHE A 546 -17.89 18.24 -8.22
CA PHE A 546 -16.68 18.22 -9.06
C PHE A 546 -17.00 18.16 -10.57
N VAL A 547 -18.16 17.65 -10.98
CA VAL A 547 -18.52 17.55 -12.40
C VAL A 547 -18.90 18.91 -12.97
N ALA A 548 -19.65 19.71 -12.20
CA ALA A 548 -20.11 21.03 -12.63
C ALA A 548 -19.10 22.15 -12.36
N GLN A 549 -18.28 22.03 -11.30
CA GLN A 549 -17.47 23.12 -10.78
C GLN A 549 -15.99 23.10 -11.23
N LEU A 550 -15.49 22.00 -11.81
CA LEU A 550 -14.16 21.97 -12.41
C LEU A 550 -14.19 22.57 -13.82
N ASN A 551 -13.26 23.48 -14.09
CA ASN A 551 -13.25 24.29 -15.31
C ASN A 551 -12.70 23.51 -16.52
N GLU A 552 -11.78 22.55 -16.29
CA GLU A 552 -11.16 21.79 -17.37
C GLU A 552 -11.84 20.43 -17.59
N LYS A 553 -12.82 20.38 -18.49
CA LYS A 553 -13.41 19.12 -18.96
C LYS A 553 -12.44 18.41 -19.91
N ARG A 554 -11.63 17.49 -19.40
CA ARG A 554 -10.82 16.57 -20.23
C ARG A 554 -11.59 15.27 -20.45
N PHE A 555 -12.24 15.17 -21.60
CA PHE A 555 -12.80 13.91 -22.07
C PHE A 555 -11.66 13.04 -22.59
N THR A 556 -11.59 11.81 -22.11
CA THR A 556 -10.65 10.79 -22.59
C THR A 556 -11.47 9.72 -23.29
N ASP A 557 -11.08 9.30 -24.49
CA ASP A 557 -11.80 8.24 -25.22
C ASP A 557 -11.89 6.97 -24.35
N ILE A 558 -13.07 6.33 -24.36
CA ILE A 558 -13.37 5.13 -23.58
C ILE A 558 -12.31 4.02 -23.79
N ASP A 559 -11.78 3.92 -25.00
CA ASP A 559 -10.76 2.94 -25.39
C ASP A 559 -9.40 3.14 -24.71
N THR A 560 -9.16 4.31 -24.09
CA THR A 560 -7.92 4.62 -23.38
C THR A 560 -8.01 4.44 -21.86
N MET A 561 -9.21 4.14 -21.32
CA MET A 561 -9.49 4.03 -19.89
C MET A 561 -10.10 2.68 -19.48
N GLY A 562 -9.84 1.59 -20.21
CA GLY A 562 -10.37 0.24 -19.96
C GLY A 562 -10.14 -0.36 -18.55
N ALA A 563 -9.48 0.36 -17.63
CA ALA A 563 -9.34 -0.01 -16.22
C ALA A 563 -10.20 0.82 -15.23
N ILE A 564 -10.97 1.84 -15.67
CA ILE A 564 -11.76 2.71 -14.78
C ILE A 564 -13.23 2.87 -15.23
N ALA A 565 -13.69 2.11 -16.22
CA ALA A 565 -15.04 2.24 -16.79
C ALA A 565 -16.03 1.22 -16.17
N CYS A 566 -16.43 1.43 -14.92
CA CYS A 566 -17.66 0.82 -14.37
C CYS A 566 -18.34 1.73 -13.33
N GLN A 567 -18.36 3.04 -13.58
CA GLN A 567 -19.32 3.94 -12.96
C GLN A 567 -20.03 4.75 -14.03
N GLY A 568 -21.33 4.48 -14.20
CA GLY A 568 -22.21 5.28 -15.04
C GLY A 568 -22.96 4.51 -16.12
N GLY A 569 -23.68 3.44 -15.75
CA GLY A 569 -24.95 3.02 -16.39
C GLY A 569 -25.04 2.84 -17.92
N ALA A 570 -23.96 2.86 -18.69
CA ALA A 570 -24.01 2.85 -20.15
C ALA A 570 -23.84 1.44 -20.78
N CYS A 571 -24.04 0.37 -20.00
CA CYS A 571 -24.08 -1.00 -20.52
C CYS A 571 -25.49 -1.58 -20.38
N GLU A 572 -26.47 -0.94 -21.02
CA GLU A 572 -27.69 -1.63 -21.44
C GLU A 572 -27.43 -2.23 -22.82
N ILE A 573 -27.23 -3.54 -22.88
CA ILE A 573 -27.38 -4.30 -24.12
C ILE A 573 -28.87 -4.57 -24.26
N SER A 574 -29.52 -3.86 -25.17
CA SER A 574 -30.87 -4.20 -25.62
C SER A 574 -30.80 -5.36 -26.60
N PHE A 575 -31.58 -6.42 -26.34
CA PHE A 575 -32.19 -7.24 -27.37
C PHE A 575 -33.69 -7.29 -27.12
#